data_AF-A0A395CY37-F1
#
_entry.id   AF-A0A395CY37-F1
#
_cell.length_a   1.000
_cell.length_b   1.000
_cell.length_c   1.000
_cell.angle_alpha   90.00
_cell.angle_beta   90.00
_cell.angle_gamma   90.00
#
_symmetry.space_group_name_H-M   'P 1'
#
loop_
_entity.id
_entity.type
_entity.pdbx_description
1 polymer ?
#
loop_
_entity_poly.entity_id
_entity_poly.type
_entity_poly.pdbx_seq_one_letter_code
_entity_poly.pdbx_strand_id
1 'polypeptide(L)'
;MPKRLATFLERSNPFRAAKGRHAAAGAAALLGVALTLAASAATGASEAAILQKADVEKIVHDYLLSNPEVIREAIDELDRRQKVAEADSRQRVVTQSSDKLFNSPNQAVIGNPSGDVTLVEFFDYNCGYCKRALDDVAKLIDSDPKLRVVLKD
;
A
#
# COMPACT_ATOMS: atom_id res chain seq x y z
N MET A 1 -3.02 65.02 6.77
CA MET A 1 -4.35 65.65 6.84
C MET A 1 -5.40 64.56 6.74
N PRO A 2 -6.60 64.70 7.32
CA PRO A 2 -7.01 65.20 8.64
C PRO A 2 -7.75 64.07 9.43
N LYS A 3 -7.69 63.98 10.76
CA LYS A 3 -8.45 64.72 11.79
C LYS A 3 -9.97 64.47 11.78
N ARG A 4 -10.43 64.02 12.97
CA ARG A 4 -11.73 64.23 13.63
C ARG A 4 -12.83 63.20 13.36
N LEU A 5 -13.07 62.33 14.35
CA LEU A 5 -14.25 62.49 15.20
C LEU A 5 -14.03 61.75 16.53
N ALA A 6 -13.50 62.50 17.50
CA ALA A 6 -13.65 62.17 18.90
C ALA A 6 -14.97 62.79 19.35
N THR A 7 -15.90 62.00 19.88
CA THR A 7 -16.73 62.43 21.02
C THR A 7 -17.50 61.25 21.58
N PHE A 8 -17.71 61.31 22.89
CA PHE A 8 -18.71 60.55 23.63
C PHE A 8 -18.27 59.16 24.13
N LEU A 9 -17.47 59.15 25.20
CA LEU A 9 -17.77 58.39 26.42
C LEU A 9 -16.78 58.78 27.54
N GLU A 10 -16.76 60.07 27.87
CA GLU A 10 -16.46 60.52 29.23
C GLU A 10 -17.76 60.49 30.01
N ARG A 11 -17.94 59.50 30.90
CA ARG A 11 -18.58 59.76 32.19
C ARG A 11 -18.48 58.57 33.14
N SER A 12 -18.14 58.92 34.37
CA SER A 12 -18.26 58.15 35.61
C SER A 12 -17.05 57.32 36.03
N ASN A 13 -16.02 58.03 36.52
CA ASN A 13 -15.15 57.51 37.57
C ASN A 13 -15.42 58.31 38.85
N PRO A 14 -16.00 57.71 39.90
CA PRO A 14 -15.93 58.26 41.25
C PRO A 14 -14.90 57.46 42.06
N PHE A 15 -13.66 57.95 42.07
CA PHE A 15 -12.71 57.60 43.12
C PHE A 15 -13.24 58.13 44.45
N ARG A 16 -13.56 57.27 45.43
CA ARG A 16 -13.42 57.64 46.84
C ARG A 16 -13.35 56.43 47.77
N ALA A 17 -12.10 56.09 48.11
CA ALA A 17 -11.60 55.80 49.45
C ALA A 17 -12.52 55.07 50.44
N ALA A 18 -12.12 53.84 50.80
CA ALA A 18 -12.24 53.35 52.17
C ALA A 18 -11.06 52.40 52.47
N LYS A 19 -10.03 52.94 53.12
CA LYS A 19 -9.02 52.15 53.85
C LYS A 19 -9.73 51.56 55.08
N GLY A 20 -10.04 50.25 55.04
CA GLY A 20 -10.60 49.50 56.16
C GLY A 20 -9.64 48.41 56.62
N ARG A 21 -9.13 48.55 57.84
CA ARG A 21 -8.19 47.65 58.51
C ARG A 21 -8.92 46.44 59.09
N HIS A 22 -8.85 45.27 58.46
CA HIS A 22 -9.21 43.99 59.10
C HIS A 22 -8.22 42.92 58.60
N ALA A 23 -7.12 42.71 59.34
CA ALA A 23 -7.00 41.60 60.29
C ALA A 23 -7.21 40.24 59.57
N ALA A 24 -6.18 39.71 58.91
CA ALA A 24 -5.24 38.77 59.54
C ALA A 24 -5.95 37.62 60.30
N ALA A 25 -6.78 36.82 59.63
CA ALA A 25 -7.26 35.54 60.19
C ALA A 25 -7.75 34.50 59.15
N GLY A 26 -7.52 34.68 57.85
CA GLY A 26 -8.09 33.82 56.80
C GLY A 26 -7.10 33.05 55.93
N ALA A 27 -5.79 33.14 56.21
CA ALA A 27 -4.76 32.70 55.26
C ALA A 27 -4.35 31.22 55.38
N ALA A 28 -4.70 30.52 56.48
CA ALA A 28 -4.18 29.17 56.73
C ALA A 28 -5.12 28.02 56.29
N ALA A 29 -6.43 28.28 56.14
CA ALA A 29 -7.40 27.22 55.80
C ALA A 29 -7.72 27.12 54.30
N LEU A 30 -7.34 28.12 53.48
CA LEU A 30 -7.58 28.10 52.03
C LEU A 30 -6.37 27.58 51.23
N LEU A 31 -5.20 27.40 51.85
CA LEU A 31 -4.03 26.81 51.20
C LEU A 31 -4.07 25.28 51.14
N GLY A 32 -4.81 24.62 52.04
CA GLY A 32 -4.90 23.15 52.11
C GLY A 32 -5.81 22.53 51.05
N VAL A 33 -6.90 23.20 50.68
CA VAL A 33 -7.87 22.69 49.70
C VAL A 33 -7.41 22.94 48.26
N ALA A 34 -6.62 23.98 48.01
CA ALA A 34 -6.07 24.27 46.69
C ALA A 34 -4.98 23.26 46.27
N LEU A 35 -4.24 22.68 47.23
CA LEU A 35 -3.17 21.74 46.93
C LEU A 35 -3.66 20.31 46.62
N THR A 36 -4.82 19.91 47.15
CA THR A 36 -5.40 18.59 46.88
C THR A 36 -6.18 18.50 45.57
N LEU A 37 -6.67 19.61 45.02
CA LEU A 37 -7.42 19.60 43.75
C LEU A 37 -6.53 19.71 42.51
N ALA A 38 -5.29 20.18 42.66
CA ALA A 38 -4.32 20.25 41.56
C ALA A 38 -3.62 18.90 41.28
N ALA A 39 -3.67 17.94 42.23
CA ALA A 39 -3.02 16.64 42.09
C ALA A 39 -3.78 15.64 41.20
N SER A 40 -5.08 15.88 40.93
CA SER A 40 -5.93 14.94 40.16
C SER A 40 -5.99 15.22 38.66
N ALA A 41 -5.31 16.26 38.16
CA ALA A 41 -5.32 16.61 36.73
C ALA A 41 -4.15 15.98 35.94
N ALA A 42 -3.21 15.30 36.60
CA ALA A 42 -2.00 14.77 35.96
C ALA A 42 -2.08 13.27 35.59
N THR A 43 -3.12 12.54 35.98
CA THR A 43 -3.28 11.11 35.65
C THR A 43 -4.13 10.85 34.39
N GLY A 44 -4.35 11.88 33.58
CA GLY A 44 -5.16 11.81 32.35
C GLY A 44 -4.34 11.91 31.07
N ALA A 45 -3.02 11.74 31.11
CA ALA A 45 -2.26 11.47 29.90
C ALA A 45 -2.62 10.06 29.45
N SER A 46 -3.65 9.96 28.59
CA SER A 46 -3.78 8.84 27.66
C SER A 46 -2.48 8.78 26.88
N GLU A 47 -1.55 7.99 27.39
CA GLU A 47 -0.44 7.44 26.67
C GLU A 47 -1.08 6.75 25.47
N ALA A 48 -1.08 7.42 24.31
CA ALA A 48 -1.13 6.70 23.06
C ALA A 48 0.06 5.76 23.14
N ALA A 49 -0.19 4.52 23.60
CA ALA A 49 0.83 3.54 23.86
C ALA A 49 1.71 3.52 22.63
N ILE A 50 2.96 4.01 22.75
CA ILE A 50 3.89 4.02 21.64
C ILE A 50 4.23 2.55 21.45
N LEU A 51 3.46 1.89 20.57
CA LEU A 51 3.68 0.50 20.23
C LEU A 51 5.13 0.37 19.83
N GLN A 52 5.89 -0.42 20.57
CA GLN A 52 7.27 -0.67 20.22
C GLN A 52 7.28 -1.54 18.97
N LYS A 53 8.33 -1.41 18.15
CA LYS A 53 8.48 -2.18 16.91
C LYS A 53 8.25 -3.68 17.13
N ALA A 54 8.76 -4.22 18.24
CA ALA A 54 8.59 -5.62 18.63
C ALA A 54 7.13 -6.01 18.87
N ASP A 55 6.32 -5.11 19.45
CA ASP A 55 4.89 -5.35 19.69
C ASP A 55 4.14 -5.43 18.36
N VAL A 56 4.45 -4.52 17.43
CA VAL A 56 3.85 -4.51 16.08
C VAL A 56 4.23 -5.75 15.29
N GLU A 57 5.51 -6.15 15.30
CA GLU A 57 5.97 -7.37 14.62
C GLU A 57 5.26 -8.61 15.15
N LYS A 58 5.10 -8.73 16.47
CA LYS A 58 4.37 -9.82 17.09
C LYS A 58 2.89 -9.81 16.70
N ILE A 59 2.24 -8.64 16.73
CA ILE A 59 0.84 -8.50 16.33
C ILE A 59 0.64 -8.92 14.87
N VAL A 60 1.51 -8.45 13.95
CA VAL A 60 1.42 -8.81 12.52
C VAL A 60 1.65 -10.31 12.32
N HIS A 61 2.68 -10.88 12.96
CA HIS A 61 2.96 -12.31 12.89
C HIS A 61 1.76 -13.15 13.37
N ASP A 62 1.24 -12.85 14.57
CA ASP A 62 0.13 -13.59 15.16
C ASP A 62 -1.15 -13.42 14.34
N TYR A 63 -1.37 -12.23 13.75
CA TYR A 63 -2.50 -11.97 12.85
C TYR A 63 -2.39 -12.79 11.55
N LEU A 64 -1.22 -12.83 10.91
CA LEU A 64 -1.04 -13.61 9.69
C LEU A 64 -1.17 -15.12 9.91
N LEU A 65 -0.74 -15.63 11.08
CA LEU A 65 -0.93 -17.05 11.41
C LEU A 65 -2.38 -17.39 11.77
N SER A 66 -3.09 -16.47 12.41
CA SER A 66 -4.51 -16.66 12.72
C SER A 66 -5.43 -16.40 11.52
N ASN A 67 -4.94 -15.70 10.49
CA ASN A 67 -5.69 -15.34 9.29
C ASN A 67 -4.87 -15.57 7.99
N PRO A 68 -4.43 -16.81 7.67
CA PRO A 68 -3.56 -17.09 6.52
C PRO A 68 -4.18 -16.73 5.15
N GLU A 69 -5.50 -16.69 5.06
CA GLU A 69 -6.29 -16.24 3.92
C GLU A 69 -5.96 -14.81 3.48
N VAL A 70 -5.56 -13.93 4.41
CA VAL A 70 -5.15 -12.55 4.07
C VAL A 70 -3.96 -12.55 3.11
N ILE A 71 -3.03 -13.50 3.25
CA ILE A 71 -1.89 -13.64 2.32
C ILE A 71 -2.38 -14.10 0.95
N ARG A 72 -3.30 -15.06 0.90
CA ARG A 72 -3.87 -15.52 -0.38
C ARG A 72 -4.61 -14.39 -1.08
N GLU A 73 -5.46 -13.66 -0.38
CA GLU A 73 -6.19 -12.53 -0.92
C GLU A 73 -5.26 -11.42 -1.41
N ALA A 74 -4.17 -11.14 -0.69
CA ALA A 74 -3.16 -10.17 -1.13
C ALA A 74 -2.45 -10.62 -2.42
N ILE A 75 -2.11 -11.92 -2.54
CA ILE A 75 -1.53 -12.49 -3.77
C ILE A 75 -2.55 -12.42 -4.92
N ASP A 76 -3.79 -12.85 -4.70
CA ASP A 76 -4.83 -12.85 -5.71
C ASP A 76 -5.14 -11.43 -6.22
N GLU A 77 -5.17 -10.45 -5.31
CA GLU A 77 -5.35 -9.04 -5.67
C GLU A 77 -4.15 -8.48 -6.43
N LEU A 78 -2.91 -8.86 -6.04
CA LEU A 78 -1.71 -8.47 -6.77
C LEU A 78 -1.72 -9.06 -8.19
N ASP A 79 -2.01 -10.35 -8.33
CA ASP A 79 -2.16 -11.04 -9.61
C ASP A 79 -3.23 -10.39 -10.48
N ARG A 80 -4.38 -10.02 -9.89
CA ARG A 80 -5.44 -9.31 -10.60
C ARG A 80 -4.96 -7.97 -11.14
N ARG A 81 -4.24 -7.18 -10.32
CA ARG A 81 -3.66 -5.89 -10.75
C ARG A 81 -2.63 -6.07 -11.85
N GLN A 82 -1.76 -7.06 -11.73
CA GLN A 82 -0.76 -7.39 -12.75
C GLN A 82 -1.44 -7.79 -14.05
N LYS A 83 -2.41 -8.71 -14.03
CA LYS A 83 -3.15 -9.14 -15.23
C LYS A 83 -3.84 -7.98 -15.96
N VAL A 84 -4.38 -7.00 -15.22
CA VAL A 84 -4.98 -5.78 -15.80
C VAL A 84 -3.91 -4.90 -16.41
N ALA A 85 -2.82 -4.61 -15.70
CA ALA A 85 -1.71 -3.79 -16.21
C ALA A 85 -1.01 -4.44 -17.42
N GLU A 86 -0.91 -5.78 -17.42
CA GLU A 86 -0.31 -6.57 -18.48
C GLU A 86 -1.23 -6.72 -19.68
N ALA A 87 -2.56 -6.67 -19.52
CA ALA A 87 -3.48 -6.81 -20.64
C ALA A 87 -3.19 -5.81 -21.76
N ASP A 88 -2.80 -4.58 -21.39
CA ASP A 88 -2.44 -3.54 -22.34
C ASP A 88 -1.03 -3.72 -22.91
N SER A 89 -0.12 -4.41 -22.19
CA SER A 89 1.30 -4.54 -22.57
C SER A 89 1.65 -5.87 -23.24
N ARG A 90 0.85 -6.94 -23.10
CA ARG A 90 1.12 -8.27 -23.67
C ARG A 90 1.42 -8.22 -25.17
N GLN A 91 0.56 -7.55 -25.94
CA GLN A 91 0.78 -7.40 -27.38
C GLN A 91 2.07 -6.61 -27.67
N ARG A 92 2.37 -5.57 -26.88
CA ARG A 92 3.58 -4.77 -27.04
C ARG A 92 4.84 -5.60 -26.80
N VAL A 93 4.85 -6.44 -25.77
CA VAL A 93 5.99 -7.32 -25.45
C VAL A 93 6.26 -8.31 -26.60
N VAL A 94 5.20 -8.91 -27.15
CA VAL A 94 5.32 -9.82 -28.30
C VAL A 94 5.85 -9.07 -29.53
N THR A 95 5.29 -7.90 -29.85
CA THR A 95 5.74 -7.11 -31.00
C THR A 95 7.19 -6.62 -30.83
N GLN A 96 7.58 -6.19 -29.63
CA GLN A 96 8.94 -5.72 -29.35
C GLN A 96 9.98 -6.85 -29.34
N SER A 97 9.54 -8.08 -29.09
CA SER A 97 10.42 -9.26 -29.01
C SER A 97 10.30 -10.18 -30.22
N SER A 98 9.56 -9.78 -31.25
CA SER A 98 9.18 -10.62 -32.40
C SER A 98 10.38 -11.32 -33.04
N ASP A 99 11.47 -10.60 -33.29
CA ASP A 99 12.67 -11.17 -33.90
C ASP A 99 13.31 -12.25 -33.02
N LYS A 100 13.31 -12.08 -31.70
CA LYS A 100 13.84 -13.10 -30.76
C LYS A 100 12.94 -14.32 -30.68
N LEU A 101 11.63 -14.11 -30.79
CA LEU A 101 10.62 -15.17 -30.74
C LEU A 101 10.64 -15.99 -32.04
N PHE A 102 10.72 -15.33 -33.20
CA PHE A 102 10.49 -15.99 -34.49
C PHE A 102 11.75 -16.24 -35.31
N ASN A 103 12.85 -15.51 -35.10
CA ASN A 103 14.00 -15.46 -36.01
C ASN A 103 15.37 -15.56 -35.28
N SER A 104 15.41 -16.15 -34.08
CA SER A 104 16.68 -16.35 -33.36
C SER A 104 17.58 -17.35 -34.10
N PRO A 105 18.90 -17.13 -34.16
CA PRO A 105 19.84 -18.06 -34.79
C PRO A 105 19.93 -19.42 -34.07
N ASN A 106 19.59 -19.46 -32.76
CA ASN A 106 19.68 -20.66 -31.93
C ASN A 106 18.29 -21.22 -31.64
N GLN A 107 17.48 -21.49 -32.66
CA GLN A 107 16.15 -22.07 -32.49
C GLN A 107 15.96 -23.27 -33.41
N ALA A 108 15.20 -24.27 -32.95
CA ALA A 108 14.74 -25.35 -33.81
C ALA A 108 13.40 -24.97 -34.45
N VAL A 109 13.25 -25.28 -35.73
CA VAL A 109 11.98 -25.15 -36.45
C VAL A 109 11.54 -26.53 -36.91
N ILE A 110 10.31 -26.90 -36.57
CA ILE A 110 9.67 -28.16 -36.99
C ILE A 110 8.37 -27.85 -37.75
N GLY A 111 7.83 -28.85 -38.46
CA GLY A 111 6.70 -28.65 -39.37
C GLY A 111 7.15 -27.97 -40.67
N ASN A 112 6.39 -26.98 -41.15
CA ASN A 112 6.65 -26.27 -42.39
C ASN A 112 7.43 -24.96 -42.12
N PRO A 113 8.72 -24.83 -42.52
CA PRO A 113 9.50 -23.61 -42.30
C PRO A 113 8.97 -22.38 -43.04
N SER A 114 8.15 -22.58 -44.06
CA SER A 114 7.49 -21.53 -44.85
C SER A 114 5.98 -21.45 -44.59
N GLY A 115 5.55 -21.93 -43.41
CA GLY A 115 4.17 -21.90 -42.97
C GLY A 115 3.56 -20.49 -42.89
N ASP A 116 2.25 -20.39 -43.09
CA ASP A 116 1.50 -19.12 -43.00
C ASP A 116 1.09 -18.77 -41.56
N VAL A 117 1.13 -19.74 -40.65
CA VAL A 117 0.95 -19.57 -39.20
C VAL A 117 2.20 -20.06 -38.47
N THR A 118 2.68 -19.27 -37.49
CA THR A 118 3.80 -19.66 -36.63
C THR A 118 3.34 -19.84 -35.19
N LEU A 119 3.52 -21.05 -34.65
CA LEU A 119 3.42 -21.35 -33.22
C LEU A 119 4.82 -21.28 -32.59
N VAL A 120 4.94 -20.60 -31.46
CA VAL A 120 6.17 -20.63 -30.63
C VAL A 120 5.88 -21.47 -29.40
N GLU A 121 6.59 -22.58 -29.25
CA GLU A 121 6.46 -23.48 -28.11
C GLU A 121 7.65 -23.27 -27.16
N PHE A 122 7.35 -22.77 -25.96
CA PHE A 122 8.29 -22.75 -24.84
C PHE A 122 8.20 -24.07 -24.10
N PHE A 123 9.31 -24.82 -24.06
CA PHE A 123 9.35 -26.15 -23.47
C PHE A 123 10.60 -26.33 -22.60
N ASP A 124 10.55 -27.26 -21.66
CA ASP A 124 11.70 -27.64 -20.85
C ASP A 124 11.82 -29.16 -20.86
N TYR A 125 13.02 -29.68 -21.13
CA TYR A 125 13.33 -31.11 -21.13
C TYR A 125 13.07 -31.81 -19.79
N ASN A 126 13.01 -31.07 -18.69
CA ASN A 126 12.69 -31.57 -17.36
C ASN A 126 11.20 -31.47 -17.02
N CYS A 127 10.41 -30.76 -17.84
CA CYS A 127 8.99 -30.58 -17.60
C CYS A 127 8.17 -31.78 -18.13
N GLY A 128 7.59 -32.54 -17.20
CA GLY A 128 6.72 -33.67 -17.54
C GLY A 128 5.44 -33.27 -18.30
N TYR A 129 4.95 -32.04 -18.14
CA TYR A 129 3.83 -31.52 -18.92
C TYR A 129 4.24 -31.23 -20.38
N CYS A 130 5.41 -30.62 -20.60
CA CYS A 130 5.93 -30.38 -21.95
C CYS A 130 6.12 -31.68 -22.72
N LYS A 131 6.64 -32.73 -22.07
CA LYS A 131 6.77 -34.06 -22.67
C LYS A 131 5.44 -34.65 -23.13
N ARG A 132 4.36 -34.43 -22.38
CA ARG A 132 3.02 -34.87 -22.78
C ARG A 132 2.45 -34.01 -23.91
N ALA A 133 2.70 -32.70 -23.88
CA ALA A 133 2.24 -31.77 -24.90
C ALA A 133 2.88 -32.02 -26.28
N LEU A 134 4.07 -32.64 -26.32
CA LEU A 134 4.76 -32.98 -27.57
C LEU A 134 3.87 -33.78 -28.54
N ASP A 135 3.11 -34.76 -28.03
CA ASP A 135 2.20 -35.55 -28.86
C ASP A 135 1.08 -34.71 -29.46
N ASP A 136 0.63 -33.67 -28.75
CA ASP A 136 -0.42 -32.77 -29.24
C ASP A 136 0.13 -31.78 -30.27
N VAL A 137 1.36 -31.30 -30.09
CA VAL A 137 2.06 -30.48 -31.09
C VAL A 137 2.33 -31.28 -32.36
N ALA A 138 2.73 -32.55 -32.24
CA ALA A 138 2.92 -33.44 -33.38
C ALA A 138 1.60 -33.64 -34.16
N LYS A 139 0.49 -33.95 -33.48
CA LYS A 139 -0.84 -34.05 -34.11
C LYS A 139 -1.26 -32.74 -34.78
N LEU A 140 -0.92 -31.60 -34.18
CA LEU A 140 -1.25 -30.30 -34.74
C LEU A 140 -0.50 -30.06 -36.06
N ILE A 141 0.79 -30.37 -36.10
CA ILE A 141 1.60 -30.32 -37.33
C ILE A 141 1.03 -31.26 -38.41
N ASP A 142 0.61 -32.47 -38.03
CA ASP A 142 0.01 -33.42 -38.97
C ASP A 142 -1.33 -32.92 -39.51
N SER A 143 -2.12 -32.24 -38.68
CA SER A 143 -3.44 -31.71 -39.05
C SER A 143 -3.39 -30.43 -39.89
N ASP A 144 -2.33 -29.64 -39.75
CA ASP A 144 -2.10 -28.40 -40.50
C ASP A 144 -0.71 -28.40 -41.16
N PRO A 145 -0.60 -28.84 -42.43
CA PRO A 145 0.66 -28.86 -43.17
C PRO A 145 1.27 -27.48 -43.43
N LYS A 146 0.55 -26.40 -43.16
CA LYS A 146 1.06 -25.02 -43.25
C LYS A 146 1.53 -24.47 -41.91
N LEU A 147 1.46 -25.26 -40.84
CA LEU A 147 1.95 -24.82 -39.54
C LEU A 147 3.47 -24.84 -39.49
N ARG A 148 4.02 -23.69 -39.10
CA ARG A 148 5.42 -23.54 -38.68
C ARG A 148 5.48 -23.57 -37.16
N VAL A 149 6.33 -24.43 -36.59
CA VAL A 149 6.53 -24.45 -35.13
C VAL A 149 7.97 -24.08 -34.81
N VAL A 150 8.15 -23.08 -33.96
CA VAL A 150 9.45 -22.64 -33.44
C VAL A 150 9.57 -23.09 -31.99
N LEU A 151 10.58 -23.90 -31.69
CA LEU A 151 10.83 -24.40 -30.34
C LEU A 151 11.78 -23.46 -29.59
N LYS A 152 11.49 -23.22 -28.31
CA LYS A 152 12.28 -22.41 -27.37
C LYS A 152 12.45 -23.14 -26.05
N ASP A 153 13.69 -23.40 -25.67
CA ASP A 153 14.07 -23.96 -24.37
C ASP A 153 14.49 -22.89 -23.34
#